data_AF-A0A1F7T6P4-F1
#
_entry.id   AF-A0A1F7T6P4-F1
#
_cell.length_a   1.000
_cell.length_b   1.000
_cell.length_c   1.000
_cell.angle_alpha   90.00
_cell.angle_beta   90.00
_cell.angle_gamma   90.00
#
_symmetry.space_group_name_H-M   'P 1'
#
loop_
_entity.id
_entity.type
_entity.pdbx_description
1 polymer ?
#
loop_
_entity_poly.entity_id
_entity_poly.type
_entity_poly.pdbx_seq_one_letter_code
_entity_poly.pdbx_strand_id
1 'polypeptide(L)'
;MKAEPVLAKLNELRKDAEGEGGVEEEALYHAFCFVSYEAGPFGEFVEKGKAPAGKKGVPPGARARAYLDALEGLREEVAGDEGGMEFIALDRAAGFIARTLGDFQAYLNEAGEGR
;
A
#
# COMPACT_ATOMS: atom_id res chain seq x y z
N MET A 1 -3.21 16.35 -5.23
CA MET A 1 -4.23 16.10 -4.18
C MET A 1 -3.55 16.05 -2.83
N LYS A 2 -4.29 16.10 -1.71
CA LYS A 2 -3.74 15.92 -0.37
C LYS A 2 -3.57 14.43 -0.03
N ALA A 3 -2.64 14.08 0.85
CA ALA A 3 -2.42 12.70 1.25
C ALA A 3 -3.46 12.18 2.27
N GLU A 4 -4.04 13.05 3.10
CA GLU A 4 -4.97 12.64 4.14
C GLU A 4 -6.24 11.96 3.59
N PRO A 5 -6.90 12.45 2.51
CA PRO A 5 -8.04 11.75 1.91
C PRO A 5 -7.68 10.38 1.34
N VAL A 6 -6.45 10.21 0.85
CA VAL A 6 -5.94 8.94 0.31
C VAL A 6 -5.77 7.94 1.46
N LEU A 7 -5.15 8.36 2.56
CA LEU A 7 -5.00 7.55 3.78
C LEU A 7 -6.36 7.19 4.41
N ALA A 8 -7.29 8.15 4.43
CA ALA A 8 -8.63 7.93 4.97
C ALA A 8 -9.35 6.85 4.16
N LYS A 9 -9.36 6.95 2.84
CA LYS A 9 -9.98 5.95 1.97
C LYS A 9 -9.28 4.59 2.07
N LEU A 10 -7.94 4.55 2.14
CA LEU A 10 -7.20 3.30 2.34
C LEU A 10 -7.57 2.61 3.68
N ASN A 11 -7.80 3.38 4.74
CA ASN A 11 -8.28 2.83 6.02
C ASN A 11 -9.73 2.35 5.96
N GLU A 12 -10.58 2.99 5.15
CA GLU A 12 -11.94 2.50 4.88
C GLU A 12 -11.88 1.13 4.19
N LEU A 13 -11.12 1.00 3.10
CA LEU A 13 -10.95 -0.27 2.38
C LEU A 13 -10.42 -1.38 3.30
N ARG A 14 -9.44 -1.06 4.15
CA ARG A 14 -8.92 -2.01 5.15
C ARG A 14 -10.02 -2.51 6.11
N LYS A 15 -10.91 -1.63 6.55
CA LYS A 15 -12.01 -1.99 7.46
C LYS A 15 -13.09 -2.78 6.74
N ASP A 16 -13.35 -2.43 5.49
CA ASP A 16 -14.37 -3.09 4.68
C ASP A 16 -13.97 -4.55 4.39
N ALA A 17 -12.68 -4.81 4.18
CA ALA A 17 -12.13 -6.16 4.01
C ALA A 17 -11.95 -6.97 5.32
N GLU A 18 -12.21 -6.37 6.49
CA GLU A 18 -11.93 -7.00 7.78
C GLU A 18 -12.85 -8.22 8.02
N GLY A 19 -12.26 -9.40 8.19
CA GLY A 19 -12.98 -10.65 8.37
C GLY A 19 -13.35 -11.41 7.09
N GLU A 20 -12.98 -10.90 5.91
CA GLU A 20 -13.14 -11.61 4.63
C GLU A 20 -12.14 -12.77 4.49
N GLY A 21 -10.99 -12.66 5.15
CA GLY A 21 -9.87 -13.59 5.08
C GLY A 21 -9.06 -13.46 3.79
N GLY A 22 -7.87 -14.06 3.79
CA GLY A 22 -7.06 -14.21 2.58
C GLY A 22 -6.11 -13.04 2.31
N VAL A 23 -5.54 -13.05 1.11
CA VAL A 23 -4.39 -12.20 0.76
C VAL A 23 -4.76 -10.72 0.62
N GLU A 24 -5.99 -10.40 0.23
CA GLU A 24 -6.45 -9.02 0.05
C GLU A 24 -6.65 -8.30 1.38
N GLU A 25 -7.27 -8.96 2.36
CA GLU A 25 -7.39 -8.45 3.73
C GLU A 25 -6.00 -8.17 4.32
N GLU A 26 -5.08 -9.16 4.24
CA GLU A 26 -3.70 -9.02 4.70
C GLU A 26 -2.97 -7.86 3.98
N ALA A 27 -3.14 -7.75 2.66
CA ALA A 27 -2.49 -6.73 1.85
C ALA A 27 -2.98 -5.32 2.22
N LEU A 28 -4.29 -5.11 2.36
CA LEU A 28 -4.87 -3.82 2.76
C LEU A 28 -4.46 -3.44 4.19
N TYR A 29 -4.44 -4.41 5.10
CA TYR A 29 -3.96 -4.19 6.47
C TYR A 29 -2.51 -3.71 6.49
N HIS A 30 -1.61 -4.47 5.87
CA HIS A 30 -0.19 -4.15 5.88
C HIS A 30 0.13 -2.90 5.06
N ALA A 31 -0.55 -2.66 3.93
CA ALA A 31 -0.40 -1.44 3.16
C ALA A 31 -0.78 -0.22 3.99
N PHE A 32 -1.94 -0.25 4.65
CA PHE A 32 -2.36 0.86 5.50
C PHE A 32 -1.38 1.13 6.63
N CYS A 33 -0.95 0.11 7.36
CA CYS A 33 0.01 0.26 8.46
C CYS A 33 1.35 0.80 7.99
N PHE A 34 1.91 0.24 6.91
CA PHE A 34 3.20 0.67 6.36
C PHE A 34 3.14 2.10 5.82
N VAL A 35 2.13 2.43 5.03
CA VAL A 35 1.96 3.76 4.45
C VAL A 35 1.71 4.80 5.55
N SER A 36 0.99 4.45 6.61
CA SER A 36 0.81 5.32 7.78
C SER A 36 2.12 5.54 8.55
N TYR A 37 2.96 4.51 8.66
CA TYR A 37 4.29 4.64 9.25
C TYR A 37 5.20 5.56 8.41
N GLU A 38 5.14 5.43 7.07
CA GLU A 38 5.85 6.30 6.12
C GLU A 38 5.02 7.52 5.68
N ALA A 39 4.13 8.04 6.54
CA ALA A 39 3.19 9.11 6.16
C ALA A 39 3.88 10.37 5.59
N GLY A 40 5.08 10.71 6.08
CA GLY A 40 5.87 11.84 5.55
C GLY A 40 6.28 11.62 4.08
N PRO A 41 7.10 10.59 3.79
CA PRO A 41 7.45 10.22 2.42
C PRO A 41 6.25 9.94 1.51
N PHE A 42 5.20 9.30 2.03
CA PHE A 42 3.95 9.08 1.29
C PHE A 42 3.26 10.40 0.93
N GLY A 43 3.23 11.35 1.86
CA GLY A 43 2.74 12.70 1.62
C GLY A 43 3.50 13.40 0.49
N GLU A 44 4.83 13.36 0.51
CA GLU A 44 5.63 13.92 -0.58
C GLU A 44 5.36 13.23 -1.93
N PHE A 45 5.13 11.92 -1.91
CA PHE A 45 4.80 11.17 -3.11
C PHE A 45 3.45 11.58 -3.70
N VAL A 46 2.39 11.63 -2.87
CA VAL A 46 1.03 11.97 -3.30
C VAL A 46 0.89 13.43 -3.70
N GLU A 47 1.46 14.34 -2.90
CA GLU A 47 1.22 15.78 -3.05
C GLU A 47 2.16 16.44 -4.04
N LYS A 48 3.42 15.98 -4.08
CA LYS A 48 4.48 16.61 -4.89
C LYS A 48 4.96 15.72 -6.03
N GLY A 49 4.43 14.50 -6.16
CA GLY A 49 4.88 13.54 -7.17
C GLY A 49 6.32 13.06 -6.97
N LYS A 50 6.89 13.25 -5.77
CA LYS A 50 8.27 12.86 -5.48
C LYS A 50 8.34 11.35 -5.32
N ALA A 51 9.01 10.67 -6.26
CA ALA A 51 9.18 9.23 -6.17
C ALA A 51 9.85 8.85 -4.84
N PRO A 52 9.26 7.91 -4.07
CA PRO A 52 9.92 7.39 -2.87
C PRO A 52 11.10 6.50 -3.28
N ALA A 53 12.07 6.38 -2.38
CA ALA A 53 13.24 5.52 -2.57
C ALA A 53 13.39 4.63 -1.33
N GLY A 54 13.60 3.33 -1.56
CA GLY A 54 13.89 2.38 -0.50
C GLY A 54 15.19 2.74 0.24
N LYS A 55 15.20 2.56 1.56
CA LYS A 55 16.30 2.96 2.46
C LYS A 55 16.98 1.76 3.13
N LYS A 56 16.31 0.62 3.23
CA LYS A 56 16.73 -0.52 4.07
C LYS A 56 17.60 -1.55 3.35
N GLY A 57 17.63 -1.53 2.01
CA GLY A 57 18.44 -2.46 1.21
C GLY A 57 18.04 -3.93 1.34
N VAL A 58 16.85 -4.22 1.90
CA VAL A 58 16.31 -5.57 2.03
C VAL A 58 15.76 -6.01 0.69
N PRO A 59 16.15 -7.18 0.14
CA PRO A 59 15.56 -7.69 -1.09
C PRO A 59 14.09 -8.06 -0.83
N PRO A 60 13.16 -7.68 -1.72
CA PRO A 60 11.76 -8.03 -1.53
C PRO A 60 11.56 -9.56 -1.59
N GLY A 61 10.72 -10.09 -0.71
CA GLY A 61 10.37 -11.50 -0.58
C GLY A 61 9.01 -11.83 -1.18
N ALA A 62 8.64 -13.12 -1.19
CA ALA A 62 7.41 -13.59 -1.85
C ALA A 62 6.14 -12.93 -1.29
N ARG A 63 6.04 -12.79 0.03
CA ARG A 63 4.89 -12.15 0.70
C ARG A 63 4.72 -10.69 0.28
N ALA A 64 5.79 -9.90 0.25
CA ALA A 64 5.74 -8.50 -0.18
C ALA A 64 5.27 -8.36 -1.64
N ARG A 65 5.71 -9.27 -2.54
CA ARG A 65 5.18 -9.30 -3.92
C ARG A 65 3.70 -9.68 -3.92
N ALA A 66 3.31 -10.73 -3.21
CA ALA A 66 1.92 -11.18 -3.17
C ALA A 66 0.96 -10.09 -2.67
N TYR A 67 1.35 -9.31 -1.66
CA TYR A 67 0.54 -8.18 -1.21
C TYR A 67 0.51 -7.02 -2.20
N LEU A 68 1.63 -6.73 -2.87
CA LEU A 68 1.62 -5.74 -3.96
C LEU A 68 0.69 -6.19 -5.10
N ASP A 69 0.80 -7.45 -5.54
CA ASP A 69 -0.03 -8.03 -6.60
C ASP A 69 -1.52 -7.98 -6.22
N ALA A 70 -1.86 -8.26 -4.95
CA ALA A 70 -3.24 -8.15 -4.45
C ALA A 70 -3.76 -6.70 -4.49
N LEU A 71 -2.96 -5.72 -4.06
CA LEU A 71 -3.35 -4.30 -4.14
C LEU A 71 -3.53 -3.82 -5.58
N GLU A 72 -2.67 -4.29 -6.49
CA GLU A 72 -2.81 -4.01 -7.92
C GLU A 72 -4.05 -4.69 -8.50
N GLY A 73 -4.38 -5.91 -8.09
CA GLY A 73 -5.63 -6.59 -8.44
C GLY A 73 -6.86 -5.79 -8.03
N LEU A 74 -6.94 -5.39 -6.76
CA LEU A 74 -8.01 -4.53 -6.25
C LEU A 74 -8.11 -3.20 -7.03
N ARG A 75 -6.97 -2.59 -7.38
CA ARG A 75 -6.94 -1.37 -8.22
C ARG A 75 -7.58 -1.62 -9.59
N GLU A 76 -7.26 -2.75 -10.24
CA GLU A 76 -7.81 -3.10 -11.55
C GLU A 76 -9.32 -3.33 -11.49
N GLU A 77 -9.85 -3.91 -10.40
CA GLU A 77 -11.29 -4.11 -10.23
C GLU A 77 -12.09 -2.79 -10.25
N VAL A 78 -11.48 -1.72 -9.72
CA VAL A 78 -12.10 -0.38 -9.66
C VAL A 78 -11.62 0.57 -10.75
N ALA A 79 -10.82 0.09 -11.72
CA ALA A 79 -10.27 0.90 -12.81
C ALA A 79 -11.33 1.49 -13.75
N GLY A 80 -12.58 1.04 -13.67
CA GLY A 80 -13.72 1.66 -14.37
C GLY A 80 -14.00 3.10 -13.92
N ASP A 81 -13.52 3.53 -12.75
CA ASP A 81 -13.59 4.90 -12.24
C ASP A 81 -12.24 5.37 -11.70
N GLU A 82 -11.29 5.68 -12.61
CA GLU A 82 -9.96 6.19 -12.23
C GLU A 82 -9.99 7.53 -11.47
N GLY A 83 -11.11 8.26 -11.54
CA GLY A 83 -11.34 9.48 -10.77
C GLY A 83 -11.85 9.23 -9.34
N GLY A 84 -12.30 8.01 -9.07
CA GLY A 84 -12.83 7.58 -7.79
C GLY A 84 -11.75 7.55 -6.71
N MET A 85 -12.12 7.95 -5.50
CA MET A 85 -11.17 7.96 -4.38
C MET A 85 -10.62 6.57 -4.05
N GLU A 86 -11.38 5.52 -4.33
CA GLU A 86 -10.96 4.13 -4.14
C GLU A 86 -9.82 3.73 -5.08
N PHE A 87 -10.00 3.94 -6.40
CA PHE A 87 -8.93 3.74 -7.38
C PHE A 87 -7.70 4.57 -7.00
N ILE A 88 -7.89 5.85 -6.66
CA ILE A 88 -6.78 6.72 -6.30
C ILE A 88 -6.06 6.22 -5.03
N ALA A 89 -6.78 5.72 -4.03
CA ALA A 89 -6.18 5.17 -2.82
C ALA A 89 -5.31 3.94 -3.13
N LEU A 90 -5.85 3.00 -3.91
CA LEU A 90 -5.16 1.78 -4.31
C LEU A 90 -3.96 2.08 -5.22
N ASP A 91 -4.12 2.94 -6.22
CA ASP A 91 -3.04 3.38 -7.13
C ASP A 91 -1.88 4.02 -6.36
N ARG A 92 -2.19 4.95 -5.45
CA ARG A 92 -1.13 5.61 -4.66
C ARG A 92 -0.48 4.67 -3.67
N ALA A 93 -1.23 3.80 -2.99
CA ALA A 93 -0.66 2.83 -2.07
C ALA A 93 0.24 1.82 -2.80
N ALA A 94 -0.28 1.17 -3.85
CA ALA A 94 0.46 0.20 -4.66
C ALA A 94 1.70 0.84 -5.30
N GLY A 95 1.56 2.02 -5.90
CA GLY A 95 2.67 2.74 -6.52
C GLY A 95 3.76 3.17 -5.52
N PHE A 96 3.38 3.50 -4.28
CA PHE A 96 4.34 3.80 -3.21
C PHE A 96 5.09 2.53 -2.78
N ILE A 97 4.34 1.44 -2.53
CA ILE A 97 4.88 0.15 -2.10
C ILE A 97 5.78 -0.46 -3.17
N ALA A 98 5.39 -0.43 -4.45
CA ALA A 98 6.20 -0.94 -5.55
C ALA A 98 7.60 -0.31 -5.61
N ARG A 99 7.69 0.99 -5.32
CA ARG A 99 8.96 1.73 -5.30
C ARG A 99 9.74 1.59 -4.00
N THR A 100 9.10 1.11 -2.94
CA THR A 100 9.69 0.89 -1.62
C THR A 100 9.60 -0.57 -1.19
N LEU A 101 9.51 -1.50 -2.14
CA LEU A 101 9.14 -2.90 -1.86
C LEU A 101 10.11 -3.61 -0.91
N GLY A 102 11.39 -3.22 -0.92
CA GLY A 102 12.39 -3.69 0.04
C GLY A 102 12.14 -3.16 1.46
N ASP A 103 11.73 -1.90 1.61
CA ASP A 103 11.37 -1.33 2.91
C ASP A 103 10.05 -1.94 3.41
N PHE A 104 9.11 -2.21 2.51
CA PHE A 104 7.89 -2.94 2.85
C PHE A 104 8.21 -4.37 3.31
N GLN A 105 9.13 -5.07 2.65
CA GLN A 105 9.61 -6.38 3.12
C GLN A 105 10.28 -6.27 4.50
N ALA A 106 11.08 -5.23 4.74
CA ALA A 106 11.69 -5.01 6.05
C ALA A 106 10.62 -4.84 7.13
N TYR A 107 9.58 -4.05 6.86
CA TYR A 107 8.41 -3.91 7.72
C TYR A 107 7.70 -5.25 7.98
N LEU A 108 7.45 -6.06 6.94
CA LEU A 108 6.82 -7.37 7.10
C LEU A 108 7.67 -8.32 7.96
N ASN A 109 9.00 -8.29 7.81
CA ASN A 109 9.90 -9.05 8.68
C ASN A 109 9.74 -8.65 10.16
N GLU A 110 9.69 -7.34 10.43
CA GLU A 110 9.49 -6.78 11.78
C GLU A 110 8.11 -7.13 12.34
N ALA A 111 7.09 -7.23 11.49
CA ALA A 111 5.73 -7.65 11.84
C ALA A 111 5.57 -9.17 12.06
N GLY A 112 6.61 -9.97 11.77
CA GLY A 112 6.55 -11.44 11.86
C GLY A 112 6.00 -12.15 10.61
N GLU A 113 5.70 -11.38 9.57
CA GLU A 113 5.12 -11.79 8.27
C GLU A 113 6.17 -12.08 7.19
N GLY A 114 7.46 -11.97 7.54
CA GLY A 114 8.59 -12.08 6.62
C GLY A 114 8.94 -13.49 6.12
N ARG A 115 8.07 -14.49 6.32
CA ARG A 115 8.37 -15.90 6.03
C ARG A 115 8.10 -16.27 4.58
#